data_AF-A0A0F9HKJ8-F1
#
_entry.id   AF-A0A0F9HKJ8-F1
#
_cell.length_a   1.000
_cell.length_b   1.000
_cell.length_c   1.000
_cell.angle_alpha   90.00
_cell.angle_beta   90.00
_cell.angle_gamma   90.00
#
_symmetry.space_group_name_H-M   'P 1'
#
loop_
_entity.id
_entity.type
_entity.pdbx_description
1 polymer ?
#
loop_
_entity_poly.entity_id
_entity_poly.type
_entity_poly.pdbx_seq_one_letter_code
_entity_poly.pdbx_strand_id
1 'polypeptide(L)'
;MQTILNQLKIKADVVKTESNGTMSKYYLSLHPGAKVSRIENCATEIALGLKAYSKPIIRVIPQEGLVAVELLTNPSKMVQFSELTEQFCAKTQEMAIPLALGKTHDGEDLLVDLSVMPHLLIAGTTGSGKSVLLHSILNSLMMAQHPIKLALIDPKKVEFSYYSNVRHLMYPVITEAEDALGVLSDLVDEMERRFRIMSKASVNTISSFFIPYSCNFFKE
;
A
#
# COMPACT_ATOMS: atom_id res chain seq x y z
N MET A 1 -5.05 -9.26 -28.52
CA MET A 1 -4.80 -10.43 -27.67
C MET A 1 -4.96 -11.76 -28.42
N GLN A 2 -6.14 -12.11 -28.96
CA GLN A 2 -6.35 -13.43 -29.61
C GLN A 2 -5.31 -13.76 -30.69
N THR A 3 -5.01 -12.81 -31.58
CA THR A 3 -3.99 -12.99 -32.63
C THR A 3 -2.61 -13.35 -32.06
N ILE A 4 -2.25 -12.76 -30.93
CA ILE A 4 -0.94 -12.98 -30.27
C ILE A 4 -0.92 -14.37 -29.61
N LEU A 5 -2.01 -14.78 -28.97
CA LEU A 5 -2.15 -16.14 -28.44
C LEU A 5 -1.95 -17.19 -29.54
N ASN A 6 -2.57 -16.96 -30.71
CA ASN A 6 -2.43 -17.85 -31.86
C ASN A 6 -0.98 -17.88 -32.39
N GLN A 7 -0.32 -16.73 -32.51
CA GLN A 7 1.09 -16.64 -32.93
C GLN A 7 2.04 -17.35 -31.97
N LEU A 8 1.79 -17.25 -30.67
CA LEU A 8 2.57 -17.92 -29.61
C LEU A 8 2.18 -19.40 -29.40
N LYS A 9 1.23 -19.91 -30.21
CA LYS A 9 0.67 -21.26 -30.13
C LYS A 9 0.12 -21.58 -28.73
N ILE A 10 -0.48 -20.59 -28.08
CA ILE A 10 -1.16 -20.73 -26.80
C ILE A 10 -2.60 -21.14 -27.09
N LYS A 11 -3.00 -22.31 -26.62
CA LYS A 11 -4.34 -22.88 -26.82
C LYS A 11 -5.35 -22.27 -25.83
N ALA A 12 -5.77 -21.05 -26.10
CA ALA A 12 -6.74 -20.32 -25.30
C ALA A 12 -7.55 -19.33 -26.15
N ASP A 13 -8.78 -19.08 -25.74
CA ASP A 13 -9.69 -18.12 -26.37
C ASP A 13 -9.98 -16.95 -25.44
N VAL A 14 -9.99 -15.74 -25.97
CA VAL A 14 -10.41 -14.53 -25.25
C VAL A 14 -11.94 -14.54 -25.14
N VAL A 15 -12.45 -14.69 -23.93
CA VAL A 15 -13.89 -14.70 -23.62
C VAL A 15 -14.42 -13.28 -23.41
N LYS A 16 -13.66 -12.46 -22.68
CA LYS A 16 -14.05 -11.11 -22.29
C LYS A 16 -12.83 -10.20 -22.28
N THR A 17 -13.05 -8.93 -22.61
CA THR A 17 -12.04 -7.87 -22.47
C THR A 17 -12.65 -6.70 -21.72
N GLU A 18 -11.92 -6.17 -20.77
CA GLU A 18 -12.22 -4.93 -20.03
C GLU A 18 -11.06 -3.97 -20.21
N SER A 19 -11.33 -2.69 -20.44
CA SER A 19 -10.30 -1.66 -20.47
C SER A 19 -10.83 -0.36 -19.92
N ASN A 20 -10.01 0.34 -19.14
CA ASN A 20 -10.32 1.63 -18.55
C ASN A 20 -9.37 2.73 -19.04
N GLY A 21 -8.89 2.60 -20.28
CA GLY A 21 -8.00 3.57 -20.92
C GLY A 21 -6.53 3.34 -20.59
N THR A 22 -6.13 3.19 -19.32
CA THR A 22 -4.73 2.93 -18.96
C THR A 22 -4.40 1.43 -18.96
N MET A 23 -5.34 0.62 -18.50
CA MET A 23 -5.17 -0.81 -18.32
C MET A 23 -6.11 -1.60 -19.22
N SER A 24 -5.68 -2.79 -19.61
CA SER A 24 -6.51 -3.78 -20.28
C SER A 24 -6.45 -5.11 -19.52
N LYS A 25 -7.61 -5.74 -19.35
CA LYS A 25 -7.78 -7.04 -18.71
C LYS A 25 -8.47 -7.98 -19.69
N TYR A 26 -7.82 -9.10 -19.98
CA TYR A 26 -8.31 -10.13 -20.89
C TYR A 26 -8.63 -11.38 -20.11
N TYR A 27 -9.85 -11.89 -20.24
CA TYR A 27 -10.29 -13.15 -19.64
C TYR A 27 -10.17 -14.24 -20.68
N LEU A 28 -9.40 -15.28 -20.36
CA LEU A 28 -9.06 -16.37 -21.26
C LEU A 28 -9.70 -17.67 -20.78
N SER A 29 -10.33 -18.40 -21.69
CA SER A 29 -10.70 -19.79 -21.49
C SER A 29 -9.60 -20.68 -22.08
N LEU A 30 -9.12 -21.64 -21.31
CA LEU A 30 -8.08 -22.56 -21.75
C LEU A 30 -8.70 -23.76 -22.48
N HIS A 31 -8.11 -24.16 -23.61
CA HIS A 31 -8.51 -25.41 -24.26
C HIS A 31 -8.09 -26.63 -23.42
N PRO A 32 -8.75 -27.78 -23.59
CA PRO A 32 -8.35 -29.02 -22.94
C PRO A 32 -6.87 -29.33 -23.11
N GLY A 33 -6.18 -29.58 -21.99
CA GLY A 33 -4.75 -29.88 -21.95
C GLY A 33 -3.81 -28.67 -22.03
N ALA A 34 -4.34 -27.45 -22.18
CA ALA A 34 -3.53 -26.23 -22.07
C ALA A 34 -3.18 -25.95 -20.59
N LYS A 35 -1.97 -25.43 -20.36
CA LYS A 35 -1.45 -25.14 -19.01
C LYS A 35 -1.32 -23.64 -18.81
N VAL A 36 -1.73 -23.15 -17.64
CA VAL A 36 -1.55 -21.73 -17.22
C VAL A 36 -0.08 -21.31 -17.31
N SER A 37 0.84 -22.19 -16.92
CA SER A 37 2.29 -21.94 -16.97
C SER A 37 2.80 -21.59 -18.37
N ARG A 38 2.12 -22.01 -19.44
CA ARG A 38 2.47 -21.61 -20.81
C ARG A 38 2.23 -20.11 -21.03
N ILE A 39 1.18 -19.55 -20.44
CA ILE A 39 0.88 -18.12 -20.50
C ILE A 39 1.90 -17.35 -19.66
N GLU A 40 2.21 -17.82 -18.46
CA GLU A 40 3.21 -17.21 -17.56
C GLU A 40 4.60 -17.16 -18.19
N ASN A 41 5.02 -18.24 -18.84
CA ASN A 41 6.31 -18.31 -19.52
C ASN A 41 6.38 -17.44 -20.78
N CYS A 42 5.24 -17.12 -21.40
CA CYS A 42 5.15 -16.24 -22.57
C CYS A 42 4.74 -14.81 -22.22
N ALA A 43 4.76 -14.43 -20.93
CA ALA A 43 4.29 -13.13 -20.47
C ALA A 43 5.03 -11.96 -21.13
N THR A 44 6.32 -12.11 -21.39
CA THR A 44 7.14 -11.08 -22.05
C THR A 44 6.75 -10.90 -23.51
N GLU A 45 6.57 -11.99 -24.25
CA GLU A 45 6.14 -11.98 -25.65
C GLU A 45 4.71 -11.48 -25.81
N ILE A 46 3.83 -11.79 -24.86
CA ILE A 46 2.47 -11.24 -24.81
C ILE A 46 2.52 -9.72 -24.64
N ALA A 47 3.32 -9.20 -23.70
CA ALA A 47 3.49 -7.75 -23.53
C ALA A 47 4.06 -7.10 -24.80
N LEU A 48 5.08 -7.70 -25.43
CA LEU A 48 5.66 -7.21 -26.68
C LEU A 48 4.64 -7.17 -27.82
N GLY A 49 3.88 -8.25 -28.02
CA GLY A 49 2.86 -8.32 -29.06
C GLY A 49 1.74 -7.30 -28.85
N LEU A 50 1.41 -6.99 -27.60
CA LEU A 50 0.42 -5.98 -27.22
C LEU A 50 0.99 -4.56 -27.14
N LYS A 51 2.30 -4.38 -27.35
CA LYS A 51 3.01 -3.10 -27.13
C LYS A 51 2.71 -2.51 -25.74
N ALA A 52 2.65 -3.37 -24.74
CA ALA A 52 2.29 -3.00 -23.39
C ALA A 52 3.44 -2.30 -22.66
N TYR A 53 3.08 -1.46 -21.70
CA TYR A 53 4.00 -0.72 -20.82
C TYR A 53 4.39 -1.51 -19.57
N SER A 54 3.72 -2.62 -19.29
CA SER A 54 4.00 -3.48 -18.14
C SER A 54 4.07 -4.94 -18.53
N LYS A 55 4.76 -5.73 -17.70
CA LYS A 55 4.63 -7.18 -17.73
C LYS A 55 3.18 -7.56 -17.35
N PRO A 56 2.58 -8.58 -17.98
CA PRO A 56 1.23 -9.00 -17.63
C PRO A 56 1.18 -9.63 -16.24
N ILE A 57 0.15 -9.26 -15.48
CA ILE A 57 -0.25 -9.90 -14.23
C ILE A 57 -1.26 -10.99 -14.61
N ILE A 58 -0.93 -12.24 -14.29
CA ILE A 58 -1.73 -13.41 -14.65
C ILE A 58 -2.38 -13.93 -13.37
N ARG A 59 -3.72 -14.05 -13.38
CA ARG A 59 -4.51 -14.54 -12.25
C ARG A 59 -5.43 -15.65 -12.73
N VAL A 60 -5.44 -16.77 -12.01
CA VAL A 60 -6.41 -17.84 -12.24
C VAL A 60 -7.70 -17.51 -11.48
N ILE A 61 -8.85 -17.69 -12.11
CA ILE A 61 -10.19 -17.51 -11.53
C ILE A 61 -10.88 -18.88 -11.53
N PRO A 62 -10.65 -19.73 -10.51
CA PRO A 62 -11.12 -21.12 -10.52
C PRO A 62 -12.64 -21.25 -10.62
N GLN A 63 -13.37 -20.33 -9.98
CA GLN A 63 -14.83 -20.35 -9.92
C GLN A 63 -15.49 -20.17 -11.30
N GLU A 64 -14.83 -19.45 -12.21
CA GLU A 64 -15.30 -19.22 -13.58
C GLU A 64 -14.58 -20.10 -14.60
N GLY A 65 -13.51 -20.82 -14.20
CA GLY A 65 -12.67 -21.59 -15.11
C GLY A 65 -11.85 -20.72 -16.07
N LEU A 66 -11.54 -19.47 -15.69
CA LEU A 66 -10.88 -18.49 -16.53
C LEU A 66 -9.49 -18.12 -16.02
N VAL A 67 -8.65 -17.60 -16.93
CA VAL A 67 -7.39 -16.93 -16.61
C VAL A 67 -7.51 -15.46 -17.00
N ALA A 68 -7.36 -14.56 -16.03
CA ALA A 68 -7.27 -13.14 -16.29
C ALA A 68 -5.82 -12.72 -16.55
N VAL A 69 -5.60 -12.00 -17.65
CA VAL A 69 -4.31 -11.41 -18.02
C VAL A 69 -4.49 -9.90 -18.06
N GLU A 70 -3.78 -9.21 -17.17
CA GLU A 70 -3.92 -7.77 -16.94
C GLU A 70 -2.61 -7.05 -17.19
N LEU A 71 -2.66 -5.96 -17.95
CA LEU A 71 -1.47 -5.22 -18.32
C LEU A 71 -1.78 -3.76 -18.69
N LEU A 72 -0.79 -2.90 -18.54
CA LEU A 72 -0.87 -1.50 -18.95
C LEU A 72 -0.69 -1.40 -20.46
N THR A 73 -1.73 -0.94 -21.16
CA THR A 73 -1.71 -0.73 -22.62
C THR A 73 -1.42 0.70 -23.01
N ASN A 74 -1.56 1.63 -22.07
CA ASN A 74 -1.19 3.04 -22.21
C ASN A 74 -0.30 3.45 -21.04
N PRO A 75 0.50 4.52 -21.19
CA PRO A 75 1.33 5.00 -20.09
C PRO A 75 0.44 5.42 -18.92
N SER A 76 0.84 5.06 -17.70
CA SER A 76 0.16 5.54 -16.50
C SER A 76 0.34 7.05 -16.37
N LYS A 77 -0.74 7.74 -16.01
CA LYS A 77 -0.67 9.16 -15.65
C LYS A 77 0.02 9.27 -14.29
N MET A 78 0.95 10.23 -14.17
CA MET A 78 1.53 10.55 -12.87
C MET A 78 0.44 11.01 -11.91
N VAL A 79 0.35 10.39 -10.74
CA VAL A 79 -0.53 10.80 -9.66
C VAL A 79 0.27 11.70 -8.73
N GLN A 80 -0.08 12.98 -8.66
CA GLN A 80 0.55 13.89 -7.71
C GLN A 80 -0.06 13.70 -6.32
N PHE A 81 0.77 13.75 -5.28
CA PHE A 81 0.28 13.65 -3.90
C PHE A 81 -0.74 14.75 -3.57
N SER A 82 -0.58 15.95 -4.13
CA SER A 82 -1.52 17.08 -4.02
C SER A 82 -2.91 16.78 -4.56
N GLU A 83 -3.07 15.85 -5.49
CA GLU A 83 -4.41 15.45 -5.97
C GLU A 83 -5.18 14.67 -4.92
N LEU A 84 -4.49 14.05 -3.96
CA LEU A 84 -5.10 13.23 -2.92
C LEU A 84 -5.47 14.05 -1.68
N THR A 85 -4.90 15.25 -1.52
CA THR A 85 -4.98 16.00 -0.25
C THR A 85 -6.37 16.51 0.07
N GLU A 86 -7.17 16.89 -0.93
CA GLU A 86 -8.54 17.39 -0.71
C GLU A 86 -9.42 16.32 -0.08
N GLN A 87 -9.51 15.14 -0.70
CA GLN A 87 -10.28 14.02 -0.14
C GLN A 87 -9.66 13.47 1.14
N PHE A 88 -8.32 13.45 1.22
CA PHE A 88 -7.63 13.02 2.43
C PHE A 88 -8.03 13.89 3.62
N CYS A 89 -7.92 15.21 3.52
CA CYS A 89 -8.29 16.14 4.60
C CYS A 89 -9.77 16.02 5.02
N ALA A 90 -10.67 15.70 4.08
CA ALA A 90 -12.08 15.48 4.39
C ALA A 90 -12.30 14.15 5.16
N LYS A 91 -11.65 13.06 4.73
CA LYS A 91 -11.85 11.71 5.30
C LYS A 91 -10.99 11.41 6.53
N THR A 92 -9.92 12.16 6.76
CA THR A 92 -9.04 11.94 7.93
C THR A 92 -9.76 12.09 9.27
N GLN A 93 -10.89 12.81 9.33
CA GLN A 93 -11.68 12.96 10.55
C GLN A 93 -12.33 11.66 11.03
N GLU A 94 -12.53 10.71 10.12
CA GLU A 94 -13.15 9.40 10.40
C GLU A 94 -12.11 8.29 10.60
N MET A 95 -10.83 8.60 10.44
CA MET A 95 -9.73 7.65 10.44
C MET A 95 -8.77 7.93 11.59
N ALA A 96 -8.35 6.89 12.32
CA ALA A 96 -7.39 7.05 13.42
C ALA A 96 -5.97 7.26 12.90
N ILE A 97 -5.57 6.51 11.85
CA ILE A 97 -4.23 6.60 11.25
C ILE A 97 -4.37 6.63 9.72
N PRO A 98 -4.78 7.77 9.14
CA PRO A 98 -5.06 7.88 7.71
C PRO A 98 -3.80 7.88 6.85
N LEU A 99 -3.82 7.11 5.76
CA LEU A 99 -2.76 6.99 4.76
C LEU A 99 -3.31 7.27 3.35
N ALA A 100 -2.68 8.18 2.62
CA ALA A 100 -2.90 8.37 1.18
C ALA A 100 -1.85 7.57 0.39
N LEU A 101 -2.30 6.53 -0.32
CA LEU A 101 -1.40 5.59 -1.01
C LEU A 101 -1.32 5.85 -2.52
N GLY A 102 -2.34 6.45 -3.12
CA GLY A 102 -2.38 6.71 -4.56
C GLY A 102 -3.79 6.72 -5.11
N LYS A 103 -3.94 6.30 -6.36
CA LYS A 103 -5.23 6.06 -7.01
C LYS A 103 -5.37 4.61 -7.44
N THR A 104 -6.60 4.11 -7.44
CA THR A 104 -6.92 2.81 -8.00
C THR A 104 -6.82 2.83 -9.53
N HIS A 105 -6.94 1.67 -10.16
CA HIS A 105 -6.98 1.57 -11.62
C HIS A 105 -8.15 2.33 -12.24
N ASP A 106 -9.24 2.52 -11.48
CA ASP A 106 -10.43 3.28 -11.91
C ASP A 106 -10.30 4.80 -11.64
N GLY A 107 -9.17 5.22 -11.06
CA GLY A 107 -8.86 6.63 -10.80
C GLY A 107 -9.40 7.15 -9.47
N GLU A 108 -9.98 6.29 -8.63
CA GLU A 108 -10.46 6.65 -7.29
C GLU A 108 -9.29 6.79 -6.30
N ASP A 109 -9.41 7.73 -5.36
CA ASP A 109 -8.38 7.94 -4.34
C ASP A 109 -8.31 6.73 -3.39
N LEU A 110 -7.11 6.14 -3.31
CA LEU A 110 -6.81 5.03 -2.42
C LEU A 110 -6.35 5.58 -1.06
N LEU A 111 -7.33 5.81 -0.20
CA LEU A 111 -7.15 6.27 1.17
C LEU A 111 -7.46 5.12 2.13
N VAL A 112 -6.56 4.86 3.09
CA VAL A 112 -6.68 3.71 4.00
C VAL A 112 -6.38 4.11 5.43
N ASP A 113 -7.10 3.55 6.40
CA ASP A 113 -6.78 3.69 7.82
C ASP A 113 -5.90 2.53 8.30
N LEU A 114 -4.66 2.85 8.70
CA LEU A 114 -3.72 1.86 9.22
C LEU A 114 -4.20 1.22 10.53
N SER A 115 -5.11 1.85 11.29
CA SER A 115 -5.61 1.26 12.54
C SER A 115 -6.44 -0.01 12.33
N VAL A 116 -7.10 -0.14 11.18
CA VAL A 116 -7.86 -1.34 10.78
C VAL A 116 -6.94 -2.46 10.28
N MET A 117 -5.76 -2.09 9.78
CA MET A 117 -4.69 -2.99 9.34
C MET A 117 -3.40 -2.67 10.12
N PRO A 118 -3.32 -3.04 11.40
CA PRO A 118 -2.46 -2.41 12.41
C PRO A 118 -0.95 -2.44 12.08
N HIS A 119 -0.53 -3.32 11.17
CA HIS A 119 0.83 -3.42 10.69
C HIS A 119 0.85 -3.55 9.16
N LEU A 120 1.80 -2.86 8.54
CA LEU A 120 1.97 -2.83 7.09
C LEU A 120 3.39 -3.29 6.71
N LEU A 121 3.49 -4.28 5.83
CA LEU A 121 4.75 -4.72 5.23
C LEU A 121 4.85 -4.18 3.81
N ILE A 122 5.93 -3.45 3.52
CA ILE A 122 6.19 -2.89 2.19
C ILE A 122 7.46 -3.53 1.62
N ALA A 123 7.33 -4.22 0.49
CA ALA A 123 8.43 -4.81 -0.25
C ALA A 123 8.43 -4.33 -1.70
N GLY A 124 9.61 -4.19 -2.29
CA GLY A 124 9.77 -3.74 -3.67
C GLY A 124 11.24 -3.74 -4.08
N THR A 125 11.49 -3.96 -5.37
CA THR A 125 12.83 -3.86 -5.95
C THR A 125 13.24 -2.40 -6.11
N THR A 126 14.54 -2.14 -6.30
CA THR A 126 15.03 -0.79 -6.61
C THR A 126 14.32 -0.24 -7.84
N GLY A 127 13.82 1.00 -7.75
CA GLY A 127 13.07 1.65 -8.83
C GLY A 127 11.59 1.28 -8.91
N SER A 128 11.07 0.39 -8.06
CA SER A 128 9.64 0.03 -8.04
C SER A 128 8.75 1.09 -7.38
N GLY A 129 9.31 2.20 -6.88
CA GLY A 129 8.57 3.24 -6.17
C GLY A 129 8.44 3.05 -4.65
N LYS A 130 9.13 2.08 -4.05
CA LYS A 130 9.07 1.82 -2.59
C LYS A 130 9.35 3.08 -1.75
N SER A 131 10.44 3.78 -2.05
CA SER A 131 10.84 4.99 -1.32
C SER A 131 9.79 6.10 -1.44
N VAL A 132 9.27 6.32 -2.67
CA VAL A 132 8.19 7.28 -2.92
C VAL A 132 6.94 6.95 -2.11
N LEU A 133 6.56 5.68 -2.02
CA LEU A 133 5.45 5.22 -1.19
C LEU A 133 5.69 5.50 0.30
N LEU A 134 6.90 5.23 0.82
CA LEU A 134 7.25 5.54 2.21
C LEU A 134 7.11 7.05 2.50
N HIS A 135 7.57 7.91 1.60
CA HIS A 135 7.39 9.36 1.73
C HIS A 135 5.92 9.77 1.70
N SER A 136 5.11 9.16 0.84
CA SER A 136 3.65 9.38 0.80
C SER A 136 2.99 9.05 2.14
N ILE A 137 3.38 7.92 2.74
CA ILE A 137 2.91 7.49 4.06
C ILE A 137 3.33 8.50 5.13
N LEU A 138 4.60 8.88 5.19
CA LEU A 138 5.10 9.85 6.17
C LEU A 138 4.40 11.20 6.05
N ASN A 139 4.21 11.70 4.84
CA ASN A 139 3.48 12.94 4.59
C ASN A 139 2.02 12.84 5.04
N SER A 140 1.35 11.70 4.78
CA SER A 140 -0.01 11.44 5.25
C SER A 140 -0.11 11.50 6.77
N LEU A 141 0.82 10.85 7.48
CA LEU A 141 0.86 10.83 8.94
C LEU A 141 1.15 12.21 9.54
N MET A 142 1.99 13.02 8.88
CA MET A 142 2.29 14.39 9.33
C MET A 142 1.14 15.37 9.05
N MET A 143 0.27 15.05 8.10
CA MET A 143 -0.95 15.81 7.80
C MET A 143 -2.16 15.35 8.63
N ALA A 144 -2.06 14.23 9.33
CA ALA A 144 -3.15 13.72 10.16
C ALA A 144 -3.47 14.70 11.30
N GLN A 145 -4.77 14.84 11.62
CA GLN A 145 -5.22 15.78 12.65
C GLN A 145 -4.85 15.34 14.07
N HIS A 146 -4.71 14.03 14.29
CA HIS A 146 -4.35 13.49 15.59
C HIS A 146 -2.84 13.58 15.84
N PRO A 147 -2.40 13.80 17.09
CA PRO A 147 -0.99 13.91 17.42
C PRO A 147 -0.30 12.55 17.27
N ILE A 148 0.24 12.26 16.08
CA ILE A 148 1.01 11.06 15.80
C ILE A 148 2.46 11.28 16.19
N LYS A 149 3.03 10.26 16.84
CA LYS A 149 4.45 10.20 17.19
C LYS A 149 5.14 9.11 16.39
N LEU A 150 6.31 9.43 15.85
CA LEU A 150 7.05 8.59 14.91
C LEU A 150 8.42 8.22 15.50
N ALA A 151 8.81 6.97 15.31
CA ALA A 151 10.18 6.51 15.44
C ALA A 151 10.61 6.01 14.05
N LEU A 152 11.63 6.65 13.45
CA LEU A 152 12.09 6.32 12.11
C LEU A 152 13.45 5.64 12.19
N ILE A 153 13.55 4.42 11.66
CA ILE A 153 14.79 3.64 11.61
C ILE A 153 15.24 3.56 10.15
N ASP A 154 16.38 4.18 9.83
CA ASP A 154 17.00 4.19 8.49
C ASP A 154 18.47 3.77 8.58
N PRO A 155 18.76 2.44 8.55
CA PRO A 155 20.12 1.94 8.66
C PRO A 155 21.00 2.31 7.47
N LYS A 156 20.39 2.75 6.34
CA LYS A 156 21.14 3.13 5.14
C LYS A 156 21.36 4.64 5.03
N LYS A 157 20.76 5.45 5.90
CA LYS A 157 20.84 6.92 5.93
C LYS A 157 20.43 7.58 4.60
N VAL A 158 19.56 6.93 3.82
CA VAL A 158 19.21 7.37 2.45
C VAL A 158 17.84 8.03 2.39
N GLU A 159 16.88 7.53 3.16
CA GLU A 159 15.46 7.82 2.94
C GLU A 159 14.96 8.87 3.93
N PHE A 160 15.33 8.76 5.21
CA PHE A 160 14.63 9.51 6.27
C PHE A 160 15.38 10.73 6.81
N SER A 161 16.59 11.01 6.33
CA SER A 161 17.41 12.14 6.78
C SER A 161 16.70 13.50 6.65
N TYR A 162 15.87 13.68 5.61
CA TYR A 162 15.05 14.88 5.40
C TYR A 162 14.06 15.17 6.53
N TYR A 163 13.68 14.17 7.32
CA TYR A 163 12.68 14.30 8.39
C TYR A 163 13.28 14.57 9.77
N SER A 164 14.61 14.72 9.88
CA SER A 164 15.29 14.77 11.19
C SER A 164 14.80 15.85 12.16
N ASN A 165 14.14 16.90 11.66
CA ASN A 165 13.69 18.05 12.45
C ASN A 165 12.15 18.16 12.58
N VAL A 166 11.38 17.13 12.21
CA VAL A 166 9.92 17.19 12.32
C VAL A 166 9.44 16.96 13.76
N ARG A 167 8.44 17.74 14.21
CA ARG A 167 7.89 17.67 15.58
C ARG A 167 7.23 16.33 15.95
N HIS A 168 6.94 15.51 14.94
CA HIS A 168 6.33 14.20 15.10
C HIS A 168 7.32 13.16 15.62
N LEU A 169 8.63 13.38 15.48
CA LEU A 169 9.64 12.42 15.95
C LEU A 169 9.67 12.34 17.49
N MET A 170 9.69 11.11 18.03
CA MET A 170 10.03 10.86 19.44
C MET A 170 11.52 10.79 19.66
N TYR A 171 12.24 10.27 18.68
CA TYR A 171 13.69 10.10 18.68
C TYR A 171 14.26 10.69 17.38
N PRO A 172 15.52 11.14 17.37
CA PRO A 172 16.23 11.38 16.12
C PRO A 172 16.14 10.16 15.20
N VAL A 173 16.29 10.35 13.88
CA VAL A 173 16.30 9.24 12.93
C VAL A 173 17.38 8.24 13.33
N ILE A 174 16.95 7.02 13.65
CA ILE A 174 17.82 5.96 14.16
C ILE A 174 18.54 5.31 13.00
N THR A 175 19.86 5.21 13.09
CA THR A 175 20.67 4.63 12.01
C THR A 175 21.45 3.40 12.45
N GLU A 176 21.81 3.31 13.73
CA GLU A 176 22.55 2.18 14.27
C GLU A 176 21.59 1.08 14.72
N ALA A 177 21.95 -0.18 14.48
CA ALA A 177 21.08 -1.31 14.78
C ALA A 177 20.88 -1.52 16.28
N GLU A 178 21.88 -1.24 17.11
CA GLU A 178 21.79 -1.36 18.57
C GLU A 178 20.79 -0.35 19.15
N ASP A 179 20.83 0.90 18.67
CA ASP A 179 19.86 1.93 19.05
C ASP A 179 18.43 1.55 18.63
N ALA A 180 18.28 0.92 17.45
CA ALA A 180 16.98 0.45 16.98
C ALA A 180 16.38 -0.62 17.91
N LEU A 181 17.20 -1.52 18.46
CA LEU A 181 16.75 -2.50 19.45
C LEU A 181 16.26 -1.82 20.74
N GLY A 182 16.98 -0.80 21.22
CA GLY A 182 16.57 0.00 22.37
C GLY A 182 15.22 0.67 22.15
N VAL A 183 15.04 1.35 21.02
CA VAL A 183 13.77 2.00 20.68
C VAL A 183 12.63 1.00 20.56
N LEU A 184 12.85 -0.18 19.97
CA LEU A 184 11.82 -1.23 19.90
C LEU A 184 11.44 -1.74 21.30
N SER A 185 12.42 -1.86 22.21
CA SER A 185 12.15 -2.21 23.62
C SER A 185 11.31 -1.14 24.31
N ASP A 186 11.65 0.15 24.14
CA ASP A 186 10.89 1.27 24.69
C ASP A 186 9.43 1.26 24.18
N LEU A 187 9.21 0.90 22.91
CA LEU A 187 7.87 0.80 22.33
C LEU A 187 7.06 -0.36 22.92
N VAL A 188 7.70 -1.47 23.30
CA VAL A 188 7.05 -2.57 24.03
C VAL A 188 6.67 -2.11 25.44
N ASP A 189 7.55 -1.41 26.14
CA ASP A 189 7.27 -0.89 27.48
C ASP A 189 6.12 0.15 27.46
N GLU A 190 6.09 1.03 26.45
CA GLU A 190 4.99 1.98 26.27
C GLU A 190 3.67 1.27 25.95
N MET A 191 3.70 0.20 25.15
CA MET A 191 2.52 -0.64 24.90
C MET A 191 1.99 -1.24 26.21
N GLU A 192 2.85 -1.82 27.04
CA GLU A 192 2.45 -2.36 28.35
C GLU A 192 1.91 -1.27 29.28
N ARG A 193 2.56 -0.10 29.33
CA ARG A 193 2.10 1.04 30.12
C ARG A 193 0.67 1.44 29.71
N ARG A 194 0.39 1.51 28.41
CA ARG A 194 -0.95 1.80 27.88
C ARG A 194 -1.96 0.74 28.28
N PHE A 195 -1.62 -0.55 28.18
CA PHE A 195 -2.51 -1.62 28.64
C PHE A 195 -2.86 -1.49 30.12
N ARG A 196 -1.89 -1.17 30.98
CA ARG A 196 -2.12 -0.96 32.43
C ARG A 196 -3.07 0.21 32.68
N ILE A 197 -2.89 1.33 31.97
CA ILE A 197 -3.76 2.52 32.10
C ILE A 197 -5.18 2.22 31.59
N MET A 198 -5.30 1.60 30.42
CA MET A 198 -6.60 1.22 29.84
C MET A 198 -7.36 0.23 30.73
N SER A 199 -6.65 -0.74 31.33
CA SER A 199 -7.24 -1.71 32.26
C SER A 199 -7.81 -1.02 33.51
N LYS A 200 -7.10 -0.02 34.07
CA LYS A 200 -7.61 0.80 35.20
C LYS A 200 -8.83 1.61 34.81
N ALA A 201 -8.88 2.09 33.57
CA ALA A 201 -10.01 2.82 33.00
C ALA A 201 -11.17 1.90 32.54
N SER A 202 -11.03 0.58 32.63
CA SER A 202 -12.01 -0.41 32.11
C SER A 202 -12.35 -0.22 30.63
N VAL A 203 -11.36 0.20 29.83
CA VAL A 203 -11.49 0.38 28.38
C VAL A 203 -10.58 -0.60 27.62
N ASN A 204 -11.02 -1.03 26.44
CA ASN A 204 -10.35 -2.07 25.67
C ASN A 204 -9.59 -1.54 24.43
N THR A 205 -9.84 -0.29 24.02
CA THR A 205 -9.18 0.31 22.85
C THR A 205 -8.67 1.70 23.16
N ILE A 206 -7.58 2.10 22.50
CA ILE A 206 -7.01 3.44 22.62
C ILE A 206 -8.03 4.52 22.23
N SER A 207 -8.82 4.29 21.18
CA SER A 207 -9.89 5.21 20.77
C SER A 207 -10.92 5.40 21.88
N SER A 208 -11.33 4.31 22.55
CA SER A 208 -12.23 4.38 23.71
C SER A 208 -11.60 4.98 24.97
N PHE A 209 -10.27 5.08 25.04
CA PHE A 209 -9.58 5.84 26.09
C PHE A 209 -9.58 7.35 25.79
N PHE A 210 -9.51 7.77 24.53
CA PHE A 210 -9.49 9.20 24.21
C PHE A 210 -10.88 9.86 24.21
N ILE A 211 -11.96 9.11 23.95
CA ILE A 211 -13.33 9.64 23.93
C ILE A 211 -13.84 10.10 25.32
N PRO A 212 -13.65 9.36 26.44
CA PRO A 212 -14.13 9.75 27.77
C PRO A 212 -13.19 10.70 28.52
N TYR A 213 -11.89 10.71 28.22
CA TYR A 213 -10.87 11.35 29.05
C TYR A 213 -10.37 12.71 28.54
N SER A 214 -10.99 13.25 27.49
CA SER A 214 -10.73 14.61 26.97
C SER A 214 -11.07 15.73 27.97
N CYS A 215 -11.73 15.44 29.10
CA CYS A 215 -12.11 16.47 30.08
C CYS A 215 -11.27 16.55 31.36
N ASN A 216 -10.55 15.53 31.85
CA ASN A 216 -10.07 15.61 33.26
C ASN A 216 -8.76 14.92 33.67
N PHE A 217 -7.98 14.27 32.80
CA PHE A 217 -6.84 13.44 33.27
C PHE A 217 -5.42 13.94 32.95
N PHE A 218 -5.24 14.98 32.13
CA PHE A 218 -3.91 15.53 31.78
C PHE A 218 -3.51 16.77 32.62
N LYS A 219 -4.00 16.88 33.86
CA LYS A 219 -3.69 18.00 34.77
C LYS A 219 -2.80 17.66 35.96
N GLU A 220 -2.16 16.50 35.98
CA GLU A 220 -1.14 16.15 36.98
C GLU A 220 0.17 15.74 36.32
#